data_AF-A0A0F3IKB5-F1
#
_entry.id   AF-A0A0F3IKB5-F1
#
_cell.length_a   1.000
_cell.length_b   1.000
_cell.length_c   1.000
_cell.angle_alpha   90.00
_cell.angle_beta   90.00
_cell.angle_gamma   90.00
#
_symmetry.space_group_name_H-M   'P 1'
#
loop_
_entity.id
_entity.type
_entity.pdbx_description
1 polymer ?
#
loop_
_entity_poly.entity_id
_entity_poly.type
_entity_poly.pdbx_seq_one_letter_code
_entity_poly.pdbx_strand_id
1 'polypeptide(L)'
;MKIHPIIVSLLLTSALNANAASPEDPNTTDEFDAQGFYTFRPDLRKCITPLCGGLFVKAVNREQTRCADGSLQPECYVATVVNKNNIAYVQDGLLQGKIKPKKYKGFGNLGKFELSAAFRPAVTTSASSDFVGLHNNGRVCITTPCFSFDEYVLNSKKVKDVSLIDLEKVGASEEDLTTAWAIISAGGNSALLATGTNEYVQELDGIGLHFIADQFYLPIPPEKN
;
A
#
# COMPACT_ATOMS: atom_id res chain seq x y z
N MET A 1 27.80 -23.55 74.20
CA MET A 1 28.58 -22.37 73.73
C MET A 1 28.49 -22.38 72.21
N LYS A 2 27.66 -21.62 71.47
CA LYS A 2 27.61 -20.13 71.32
C LYS A 2 29.01 -19.53 71.50
N ILE A 3 29.62 -18.90 70.51
CA ILE A 3 29.30 -17.55 69.99
C ILE A 3 29.94 -17.38 68.58
N HIS A 4 29.14 -16.96 67.59
CA HIS A 4 29.57 -16.25 66.36
C HIS A 4 30.05 -14.83 66.76
N PRO A 5 30.96 -14.11 66.06
CA PRO A 5 30.47 -13.32 64.90
C PRO A 5 31.53 -12.79 63.87
N ILE A 6 30.97 -12.05 62.90
CA ILE A 6 31.49 -10.86 62.17
C ILE A 6 32.05 -11.06 60.75
N ILE A 7 31.17 -10.68 59.84
CA ILE A 7 31.31 -10.25 58.44
C ILE A 7 32.06 -8.91 58.37
N VAL A 8 32.96 -8.73 57.41
CA VAL A 8 33.34 -7.41 56.90
C VAL A 8 33.25 -7.41 55.37
N SER A 9 32.31 -6.60 54.88
CA SER A 9 32.13 -6.23 53.48
C SER A 9 33.27 -5.35 52.98
N LEU A 10 33.69 -5.53 51.73
CA LEU A 10 34.33 -4.47 50.95
C LEU A 10 33.54 -4.26 49.66
N LEU A 11 32.85 -3.13 49.61
CA LEU A 11 32.16 -2.57 48.46
C LEU A 11 33.19 -2.03 47.46
N LEU A 12 33.10 -2.45 46.20
CA LEU A 12 33.56 -1.65 45.07
C LEU A 12 32.35 -1.32 44.20
N THR A 13 31.90 -0.08 44.30
CA THR A 13 30.88 0.54 43.45
C THR A 13 31.54 1.08 42.19
N SER A 14 31.28 0.47 41.03
CA SER A 14 31.46 1.09 39.72
C SER A 14 30.08 1.45 39.15
N ALA A 15 29.71 2.72 39.28
CA ALA A 15 28.55 3.29 38.61
C ALA A 15 28.89 3.49 37.12
N LEU A 16 28.45 2.57 36.27
CA LEU A 16 28.32 2.80 34.84
C LEU A 16 26.99 3.52 34.60
N ASN A 17 27.07 4.82 34.31
CA ASN A 17 25.97 5.59 33.73
C ASN A 17 25.68 5.03 32.32
N ALA A 18 24.80 4.05 32.24
CA ALA A 18 24.17 3.68 30.98
C ALA A 18 23.06 4.70 30.70
N ASN A 19 23.37 5.71 29.89
CA ASN A 19 22.36 6.51 29.22
C ASN A 19 21.62 5.55 28.29
N ALA A 20 20.46 5.05 28.72
CA ALA A 20 19.62 4.18 27.91
C ALA A 20 19.03 5.03 26.78
N ALA A 21 19.76 5.12 25.67
CA ALA A 21 19.15 5.38 24.39
C ALA A 21 18.15 4.25 24.14
N SER A 22 16.89 4.63 23.91
CA SER A 22 15.85 3.71 23.47
C SER A 22 16.33 2.96 22.23
N PRO A 23 16.17 1.63 22.13
CA PRO A 23 16.39 0.96 20.86
C PRO A 23 15.37 1.51 19.86
N GLU A 24 15.86 2.22 18.87
CA GLU A 24 15.14 2.39 17.60
C GLU A 24 14.99 0.98 17.01
N ASP A 25 13.77 0.60 16.67
CA ASP A 25 13.46 -0.68 16.05
C ASP A 25 14.22 -0.78 14.71
N PRO A 26 15.15 -1.74 14.53
CA PRO A 26 15.95 -1.86 13.32
C PRO A 26 15.14 -2.39 12.13
N ASN A 27 13.83 -2.59 12.29
CA ASN A 27 12.95 -3.11 11.24
C ASN A 27 12.18 -1.99 10.52
N THR A 28 12.89 -1.00 9.98
CA THR A 28 12.38 -0.27 8.82
C THR A 28 12.84 -1.04 7.60
N THR A 29 12.16 -2.14 7.30
CA THR A 29 12.32 -2.79 6.00
C THR A 29 11.93 -1.77 4.93
N ASP A 30 12.81 -1.59 3.93
CA ASP A 30 12.54 -0.85 2.70
C ASP A 30 11.49 -1.60 1.82
N GLU A 31 10.48 -2.18 2.47
CA GLU A 31 9.44 -3.01 1.89
C GLU A 31 8.20 -2.15 1.60
N PHE A 32 7.66 -2.31 0.41
CA PHE A 32 6.45 -1.62 -0.03
C PHE A 32 5.25 -1.93 0.91
N ASP A 33 4.63 -0.89 1.47
CA ASP A 33 3.39 -1.03 2.26
C ASP A 33 2.19 -1.30 1.34
N ALA A 34 1.88 -2.57 1.14
CA ALA A 34 0.76 -3.04 0.34
C ALA A 34 -0.63 -2.84 1.00
N GLN A 35 -0.76 -2.08 2.10
CA GLN A 35 -2.03 -1.87 2.80
C GLN A 35 -2.71 -0.53 2.49
N GLY A 36 -4.01 -0.49 2.73
CA GLY A 36 -4.80 0.74 2.72
C GLY A 36 -5.14 1.25 1.31
N PHE A 37 -5.27 0.34 0.34
CA PHE A 37 -5.65 0.67 -1.04
C PHE A 37 -7.15 0.53 -1.27
N TYR A 38 -7.75 1.49 -1.94
CA TYR A 38 -9.19 1.56 -2.15
C TYR A 38 -9.52 1.97 -3.59
N THR A 39 -10.50 1.32 -4.19
CA THR A 39 -11.29 1.94 -5.26
C THR A 39 -12.34 2.84 -4.64
N PHE A 40 -12.87 3.77 -5.43
CA PHE A 40 -13.87 4.71 -4.95
C PHE A 40 -14.82 5.14 -6.05
N ARG A 41 -15.99 5.62 -5.64
CA ARG A 41 -16.95 6.29 -6.51
C ARG A 41 -17.60 7.47 -5.77
N PRO A 42 -17.93 8.57 -6.48
CA PRO A 42 -18.64 9.68 -5.88
C PRO A 42 -20.05 9.26 -5.46
N ASP A 43 -20.52 9.80 -4.33
CA ASP A 43 -21.90 9.66 -3.92
C ASP A 43 -22.78 10.71 -4.61
N LEU A 44 -23.43 10.31 -5.70
CA LEU A 44 -24.31 11.15 -6.51
C LEU A 44 -25.77 11.21 -6.02
N ARG A 45 -26.07 10.64 -4.85
CA ARG A 45 -27.42 10.70 -4.27
C ARG A 45 -27.79 12.16 -3.95
N LYS A 46 -29.03 12.53 -4.25
CA LYS A 46 -29.58 13.87 -3.96
C LYS A 46 -30.24 13.88 -2.58
N CYS A 47 -29.55 14.41 -1.58
CA CYS A 47 -30.03 14.46 -0.20
C CYS A 47 -29.35 15.60 0.58
N ILE A 48 -29.63 15.71 1.89
CA ILE A 48 -28.98 16.70 2.75
C ILE A 48 -27.53 16.29 3.11
N THR A 49 -26.57 17.17 2.86
CA THR A 49 -25.19 17.02 3.36
C THR A 49 -25.22 16.97 4.90
N PRO A 50 -24.49 16.05 5.56
CA PRO A 50 -23.43 15.16 5.07
C PRO A 50 -23.86 13.71 4.75
N LEU A 51 -25.16 13.43 4.57
CA LEU A 51 -25.64 12.07 4.28
C LEU A 51 -25.34 11.61 2.83
N CYS A 52 -25.02 12.55 1.95
CA CYS A 52 -24.56 12.33 0.59
C CYS A 52 -23.60 13.43 0.11
N GLY A 53 -23.04 13.24 -1.08
CA GLY A 53 -22.01 14.10 -1.68
C GLY A 53 -20.59 13.73 -1.25
N GLY A 54 -20.42 12.69 -0.43
CA GLY A 54 -19.13 12.10 -0.07
C GLY A 54 -18.63 11.10 -1.11
N LEU A 55 -17.86 10.11 -0.64
CA LEU A 55 -17.41 8.97 -1.45
C LEU A 55 -17.95 7.66 -0.88
N PHE A 56 -18.13 6.68 -1.76
CA PHE A 56 -18.08 5.28 -1.36
C PHE A 56 -16.70 4.73 -1.67
N VAL A 57 -16.05 4.13 -0.69
CA VAL A 57 -14.71 3.53 -0.81
C VAL A 57 -14.78 2.02 -0.58
N LYS A 58 -14.08 1.25 -1.40
CA LYS A 58 -13.99 -0.20 -1.32
C LYS A 58 -12.54 -0.63 -1.24
N ALA A 59 -12.17 -1.39 -0.21
CA ALA A 59 -10.84 -1.97 -0.10
C ALA A 59 -10.62 -2.93 -1.27
N VAL A 60 -9.56 -2.73 -2.06
CA VAL A 60 -9.23 -3.63 -3.18
C VAL A 60 -8.88 -5.02 -2.67
N ASN A 61 -9.17 -6.04 -3.49
CA ASN A 61 -8.96 -7.47 -3.18
C ASN A 61 -9.63 -7.97 -1.90
N ARG A 62 -10.66 -7.25 -1.42
CA ARG A 62 -11.46 -7.64 -0.25
C ARG A 62 -12.93 -7.68 -0.64
N GLU A 63 -13.61 -8.73 -0.18
CA GLU A 63 -15.07 -8.83 -0.32
C GLU A 63 -15.79 -7.78 0.51
N GLN A 64 -15.23 -7.42 1.67
CA GLN A 64 -15.79 -6.46 2.60
C GLN A 64 -14.75 -5.42 3.03
N THR A 65 -15.23 -4.20 3.23
CA THR A 65 -14.50 -3.04 3.73
C THR A 65 -14.95 -2.74 5.16
N ARG A 66 -13.99 -2.51 6.05
CA ARG A 66 -14.29 -2.05 7.42
C ARG A 66 -14.61 -0.57 7.43
N CYS A 67 -15.85 -0.24 7.79
CA CYS A 67 -16.35 1.12 7.79
C CYS A 67 -16.00 1.87 9.08
N ALA A 68 -16.27 3.18 9.09
CA ALA A 68 -15.93 4.08 10.19
C ALA A 68 -16.63 3.74 11.51
N ASP A 69 -17.78 3.05 11.45
CA ASP A 69 -18.54 2.55 12.59
C ASP A 69 -18.13 1.14 13.04
N GLY A 70 -17.14 0.54 12.36
CA GLY A 70 -16.63 -0.80 12.64
C GLY A 70 -17.35 -1.91 11.87
N SER A 71 -18.47 -1.62 11.20
CA SER A 71 -19.19 -2.59 10.38
C SER A 71 -18.37 -3.05 9.17
N LEU A 72 -18.72 -4.22 8.63
CA LEU A 72 -18.15 -4.75 7.38
C LEU A 72 -19.22 -4.65 6.29
N GLN A 73 -18.91 -3.92 5.22
CA GLN A 73 -19.82 -3.67 4.09
C GLN A 73 -19.06 -3.85 2.77
N PRO A 74 -19.72 -4.14 1.63
CA PRO A 74 -19.04 -4.20 0.33
C PRO A 74 -18.27 -2.92 -0.02
N GLU A 75 -18.80 -1.77 0.38
CA GLU A 75 -18.17 -0.45 0.30
C GLU A 75 -18.64 0.40 1.49
N CYS A 76 -17.83 1.40 1.86
CA CYS A 76 -18.11 2.28 2.99
C CYS A 76 -18.36 3.71 2.53
N TYR A 77 -19.45 4.31 2.99
CA TYR A 77 -19.67 5.73 2.83
C TYR A 77 -18.73 6.53 3.74
N VAL A 78 -18.10 7.55 3.17
CA VAL A 78 -17.30 8.55 3.88
C VAL A 78 -17.79 9.94 3.51
N ALA A 79 -18.27 10.69 4.50
CA ALA A 79 -18.87 12.01 4.26
C ALA A 79 -17.87 13.11 3.87
N THR A 80 -16.57 12.90 4.09
CA THR A 80 -15.53 13.89 3.72
C THR A 80 -14.22 13.19 3.42
N VAL A 81 -13.48 13.70 2.43
CA VAL A 81 -12.09 13.36 2.18
C VAL A 81 -11.20 14.44 2.80
N VAL A 82 -10.27 14.03 3.66
CA VAL A 82 -9.23 14.90 4.20
C VAL A 82 -8.02 14.78 3.29
N ASN A 83 -7.81 15.80 2.46
CA ASN A 83 -6.73 15.89 1.49
C ASN A 83 -5.75 17.00 1.90
N LYS A 84 -4.76 16.66 2.73
CA LYS A 84 -3.82 17.64 3.28
C LYS A 84 -2.81 18.16 2.26
N ASN A 85 -2.53 17.35 1.24
CA ASN A 85 -1.49 17.60 0.26
C ASN A 85 -2.06 18.09 -1.08
N ASN A 86 -3.35 18.45 -1.12
CA ASN A 86 -4.05 18.87 -2.34
C ASN A 86 -3.80 17.92 -3.54
N ILE A 87 -3.92 16.61 -3.29
CA ILE A 87 -3.73 15.57 -4.29
C ILE A 87 -5.00 15.43 -5.12
N ALA A 88 -4.94 15.67 -6.42
CA ALA A 88 -6.05 15.37 -7.30
C ALA A 88 -6.33 13.85 -7.32
N TYR A 89 -7.59 13.46 -7.47
CA TYR A 89 -7.97 12.07 -7.70
C TYR A 89 -9.02 11.99 -8.81
N VAL A 90 -8.90 10.98 -9.65
CA VAL A 90 -9.70 10.80 -10.86
C VAL A 90 -10.56 9.55 -10.77
N GLN A 91 -11.67 9.52 -11.51
CA GLN A 91 -12.49 8.31 -11.60
C GLN A 91 -11.65 7.13 -12.09
N ASP A 92 -12.04 5.92 -11.68
CA ASP A 92 -11.33 4.66 -11.96
C ASP A 92 -9.89 4.58 -11.44
N GLY A 93 -9.46 5.58 -10.65
CA GLY A 93 -8.18 5.57 -9.94
C GLY A 93 -8.23 4.80 -8.62
N LEU A 94 -7.05 4.70 -7.99
CA LEU A 94 -6.88 4.13 -6.65
C LEU A 94 -6.56 5.23 -5.65
N LEU A 95 -7.04 5.03 -4.42
CA LEU A 95 -6.68 5.85 -3.26
C LEU A 95 -5.90 4.98 -2.28
N GLN A 96 -4.82 5.53 -1.74
CA GLN A 96 -4.19 5.00 -0.53
C GLN A 96 -4.55 5.88 0.65
N GLY A 97 -4.98 5.28 1.76
CA GLY A 97 -5.37 6.05 2.93
C GLY A 97 -6.03 5.23 4.02
N LYS A 98 -6.77 5.92 4.90
CA LYS A 98 -7.43 5.31 6.05
C LYS A 98 -8.85 5.85 6.21
N ILE A 99 -9.80 4.93 6.41
CA ILE A 99 -11.14 5.28 6.89
C ILE A 99 -11.04 5.56 8.39
N LYS A 100 -11.49 6.75 8.82
CA LYS A 100 -11.49 7.15 10.23
C LYS A 100 -12.90 7.54 10.69
N PRO A 101 -13.22 7.31 11.97
CA PRO A 101 -14.45 7.84 12.57
C PRO A 101 -14.51 9.37 12.47
N LYS A 102 -15.69 9.90 12.13
CA LYS A 102 -16.02 11.32 12.21
C LYS A 102 -17.51 11.45 12.50
N LYS A 103 -17.83 12.03 13.66
CA LYS A 103 -19.20 12.27 14.08
C LYS A 103 -19.70 13.60 13.51
N TYR A 104 -20.91 13.59 12.97
CA TYR A 104 -21.63 14.76 12.48
C TYR A 104 -22.85 15.00 13.37
N LYS A 105 -23.04 16.25 13.79
CA LYS A 105 -24.16 16.65 14.65
C LYS A 105 -25.48 16.29 13.97
N GLY A 106 -26.32 15.50 14.65
CA GLY A 106 -27.62 15.05 14.13
C GLY A 106 -27.59 13.84 13.19
N PHE A 107 -26.41 13.37 12.76
CA PHE A 107 -26.29 12.29 11.76
C PHE A 107 -25.41 11.11 12.18
N GLY A 108 -24.76 11.19 13.35
CA GLY A 108 -23.94 10.08 13.87
C GLY A 108 -22.57 9.99 13.22
N ASN A 109 -22.00 8.78 13.17
CA ASN A 109 -20.66 8.54 12.63
C ASN A 109 -20.73 8.21 11.13
N LEU A 110 -20.42 9.19 10.28
CA LEU A 110 -20.40 9.01 8.82
C LEU A 110 -18.97 8.89 8.27
N GLY A 111 -17.99 8.85 9.16
CA GLY A 111 -16.60 8.70 8.80
C GLY A 111 -15.99 9.86 8.00
N LYS A 112 -14.70 9.72 7.77
CA LYS A 112 -13.89 10.50 6.84
C LYS A 112 -12.84 9.57 6.22
N PHE A 113 -12.37 9.90 5.03
CA PHE A 113 -11.22 9.24 4.42
C PHE A 113 -10.01 10.15 4.54
N GLU A 114 -8.94 9.69 5.18
CA GLU A 114 -7.66 10.40 5.23
C GLU A 114 -6.83 9.98 4.02
N LEU A 115 -6.79 10.83 3.00
CA LEU A 115 -6.07 10.58 1.76
C LEU A 115 -4.57 10.72 1.97
N SER A 116 -3.81 9.70 1.60
CA SER A 116 -2.34 9.67 1.68
C SER A 116 -1.71 9.75 0.29
N ALA A 117 -2.25 9.00 -0.68
CA ALA A 117 -1.84 9.04 -2.08
C ALA A 117 -3.05 8.75 -3.00
N ALA A 118 -2.97 9.18 -4.25
CA ALA A 118 -3.92 8.83 -5.29
C ALA A 118 -3.16 8.40 -6.54
N PHE A 119 -3.75 7.50 -7.31
CA PHE A 119 -3.15 6.93 -8.51
C PHE A 119 -4.15 6.98 -9.65
N ARG A 120 -3.71 7.46 -10.81
CA ARG A 120 -4.51 7.47 -12.04
C ARG A 120 -4.26 6.18 -12.84
N PRO A 121 -5.25 5.63 -13.53
CA PRO A 121 -5.00 4.57 -14.48
C PRO A 121 -4.18 5.11 -15.67
N ALA A 122 -3.38 4.25 -16.30
CA ALA A 122 -2.62 4.59 -17.51
C ALA A 122 -3.52 4.75 -18.74
N VAL A 123 -4.59 3.94 -18.80
CA VAL A 123 -5.59 3.97 -19.88
C VAL A 123 -7.01 3.95 -19.31
N THR A 124 -8.03 4.31 -20.10
CA THR A 124 -9.42 4.42 -19.62
C THR A 124 -10.18 3.08 -19.55
N THR A 125 -9.51 1.95 -19.75
CA THR A 125 -10.12 0.62 -19.66
C THR A 125 -10.13 0.12 -18.22
N SER A 126 -11.29 -0.38 -17.78
CA SER A 126 -11.43 -0.97 -16.45
C SER A 126 -10.80 -2.36 -16.39
N ALA A 127 -10.06 -2.64 -15.31
CA ALA A 127 -9.50 -3.97 -15.06
C ALA A 127 -10.42 -4.82 -14.16
N SER A 128 -10.38 -6.14 -14.35
CA SER A 128 -11.21 -7.11 -13.60
C SER A 128 -10.43 -8.06 -12.69
N SER A 129 -9.10 -7.96 -12.67
CA SER A 129 -8.19 -8.82 -11.91
C SER A 129 -7.84 -8.23 -10.53
N ASP A 130 -7.14 -9.01 -9.72
CA ASP A 130 -6.63 -8.56 -8.43
C ASP A 130 -5.66 -7.38 -8.63
N PHE A 131 -5.71 -6.42 -7.71
CA PHE A 131 -4.78 -5.31 -7.66
C PHE A 131 -3.48 -5.73 -6.99
N VAL A 132 -2.35 -5.43 -7.62
CA VAL A 132 -1.03 -5.79 -7.12
C VAL A 132 -0.11 -4.57 -7.06
N GLY A 133 0.94 -4.64 -6.25
CA GLY A 133 2.10 -3.77 -6.31
C GLY A 133 3.29 -4.58 -6.87
N LEU A 134 3.92 -4.08 -7.93
CA LEU A 134 5.08 -4.68 -8.57
C LEU A 134 6.34 -3.92 -8.15
N HIS A 135 7.28 -4.62 -7.54
CA HIS A 135 8.44 -4.05 -6.90
C HIS A 135 9.70 -4.80 -7.33
N ASN A 136 10.80 -4.09 -7.60
CA ASN A 136 12.09 -4.74 -7.85
C ASN A 136 12.79 -5.09 -6.53
N ASN A 137 12.93 -6.37 -6.25
CA ASN A 137 13.50 -6.90 -5.01
C ASN A 137 15.05 -6.93 -4.99
N GLY A 138 15.69 -6.42 -6.06
CA GLY A 138 17.14 -6.28 -6.16
C GLY A 138 17.90 -7.57 -6.46
N ARG A 139 17.22 -8.71 -6.67
CA ARG A 139 17.88 -9.95 -7.10
C ARG A 139 18.45 -9.78 -8.51
N VAL A 140 19.73 -10.11 -8.68
CA VAL A 140 20.42 -10.10 -9.98
C VAL A 140 20.85 -11.52 -10.32
N CYS A 141 20.49 -12.01 -11.50
CA CYS A 141 20.84 -13.35 -11.97
C CYS A 141 21.72 -13.30 -13.21
N ILE A 142 22.51 -14.36 -13.40
CA ILE A 142 23.32 -14.57 -14.60
C ILE A 142 22.53 -15.24 -15.72
N THR A 143 21.54 -16.07 -15.36
CA THR A 143 20.68 -16.81 -16.28
C THR A 143 19.20 -16.59 -15.96
N THR A 144 18.34 -16.91 -16.91
CA THR A 144 16.88 -16.75 -16.84
C THR A 144 16.19 -18.10 -16.57
N PRO A 145 15.15 -18.19 -15.72
CA PRO A 145 14.35 -17.10 -15.16
C PRO A 145 14.96 -16.39 -13.95
N CYS A 146 14.90 -15.06 -13.96
CA CYS A 146 15.36 -14.25 -12.84
C CYS A 146 14.19 -13.62 -12.09
N PHE A 147 13.89 -14.16 -10.91
CA PHE A 147 12.83 -13.70 -10.02
C PHE A 147 13.23 -12.43 -9.27
N SER A 148 13.41 -11.34 -10.04
CA SER A 148 13.86 -10.02 -9.58
C SER A 148 12.73 -9.11 -9.11
N PHE A 149 11.49 -9.58 -9.16
CA PHE A 149 10.33 -8.75 -8.83
C PHE A 149 9.44 -9.43 -7.82
N ASP A 150 8.96 -8.64 -6.86
CA ASP A 150 7.92 -9.03 -5.93
C ASP A 150 6.56 -8.49 -6.42
N GLU A 151 5.57 -9.38 -6.44
CA GLU A 151 4.15 -9.08 -6.66
C GLU A 151 3.42 -9.13 -5.32
N TYR A 152 3.12 -7.96 -4.78
CA TYR A 152 2.33 -7.80 -3.56
C TYR A 152 0.85 -7.74 -3.90
N VAL A 153 0.05 -8.69 -3.42
CA VAL A 153 -1.42 -8.56 -3.53
C VAL A 153 -1.88 -7.47 -2.57
N LEU A 154 -2.44 -6.37 -3.11
CA LEU A 154 -2.83 -5.22 -2.30
C LEU A 154 -3.89 -5.61 -1.25
N ASN A 155 -3.79 -4.98 -0.07
CA ASN A 155 -4.54 -5.28 1.15
C ASN A 155 -4.43 -6.73 1.60
N SER A 156 -3.38 -7.47 1.24
CA SER A 156 -3.15 -8.85 1.67
C SER A 156 -1.75 -9.00 2.27
N LYS A 157 -1.43 -10.19 2.77
CA LYS A 157 -0.07 -10.59 3.14
C LYS A 157 0.58 -11.48 2.08
N LYS A 158 -0.12 -11.71 0.96
CA LYS A 158 0.35 -12.58 -0.12
C LYS A 158 1.36 -11.80 -0.96
N VAL A 159 2.53 -12.38 -1.10
CA VAL A 159 3.61 -11.92 -1.99
C VAL A 159 4.03 -13.13 -2.83
N LYS A 160 4.37 -12.88 -4.08
CA LYS A 160 4.97 -13.88 -4.99
C LYS A 160 6.13 -13.24 -5.71
N ASP A 161 7.11 -14.04 -6.08
CA ASP A 161 8.18 -13.57 -6.94
C ASP A 161 7.77 -13.83 -8.40
N VAL A 162 7.99 -12.85 -9.28
CA VAL A 162 7.78 -12.97 -10.72
C VAL A 162 9.10 -12.74 -11.46
N SER A 163 9.30 -13.45 -12.56
CA SER A 163 10.54 -13.36 -13.35
C SER A 163 10.54 -12.24 -14.38
N LEU A 164 9.35 -11.76 -14.76
CA LEU A 164 9.18 -10.71 -15.76
C LEU A 164 7.87 -9.95 -15.51
N ILE A 165 7.89 -8.66 -15.83
CA ILE A 165 6.72 -7.79 -15.87
C ILE A 165 6.51 -7.38 -17.34
N ASP A 166 5.34 -7.64 -17.89
CA ASP A 166 4.93 -7.23 -19.23
C ASP A 166 3.84 -6.16 -19.12
N LEU A 167 4.15 -4.95 -19.62
CA LEU A 167 3.23 -3.81 -19.67
C LEU A 167 2.72 -3.51 -21.09
N GLU A 168 3.19 -4.24 -22.10
CA GLU A 168 2.94 -3.90 -23.51
C GLU A 168 1.45 -3.99 -23.86
N LYS A 169 0.75 -4.99 -23.30
CA LYS A 169 -0.70 -5.21 -23.54
C LYS A 169 -1.59 -4.08 -23.02
N VAL A 170 -1.09 -3.21 -22.14
CA VAL A 170 -1.87 -2.09 -21.58
C VAL A 170 -2.16 -1.02 -22.64
N GLY A 171 -1.29 -0.87 -23.65
CA GLY A 171 -1.45 0.17 -24.67
C GLY A 171 -1.31 1.60 -24.13
N ALA A 172 -0.53 1.78 -23.05
CA ALA A 172 -0.24 3.09 -22.47
C ALA A 172 0.70 3.92 -23.36
N SER A 173 0.75 5.23 -23.10
CA SER A 173 1.69 6.13 -23.78
C SER A 173 3.15 5.81 -23.43
N GLU A 174 4.10 6.17 -24.30
CA GLU A 174 5.54 6.01 -24.03
C GLU A 174 5.98 6.75 -22.75
N GLU A 175 5.37 7.90 -22.46
CA GLU A 175 5.61 8.68 -21.24
C GLU A 175 5.17 7.91 -19.98
N ASP A 176 3.98 7.30 -20.03
CA ASP A 176 3.44 6.51 -18.92
C ASP A 176 4.22 5.22 -18.71
N LEU A 177 4.65 4.54 -19.78
CA LEU A 177 5.52 3.37 -19.71
C LEU A 177 6.89 3.72 -19.12
N THR A 178 7.48 4.85 -19.53
CA THR A 178 8.75 5.33 -18.97
C THR A 178 8.61 5.60 -17.47
N THR A 179 7.51 6.24 -17.06
CA THR A 179 7.21 6.49 -15.65
C THR A 179 7.02 5.20 -14.87
N ALA A 180 6.29 4.23 -15.43
CA ALA A 180 6.07 2.93 -14.81
C ALA A 180 7.38 2.17 -14.58
N TRP A 181 8.26 2.11 -15.58
CA TRP A 181 9.57 1.48 -15.46
C TRP A 181 10.49 2.20 -14.49
N ALA A 182 10.42 3.53 -14.39
CA ALA A 182 11.15 4.28 -13.39
C ALA A 182 10.70 3.92 -11.96
N ILE A 183 9.39 3.72 -11.73
CA ILE A 183 8.85 3.29 -10.43
C ILE A 183 9.33 1.89 -10.07
N ILE A 184 9.22 0.93 -10.99
CA ILE A 184 9.70 -0.45 -10.76
C ILE A 184 11.21 -0.44 -10.46
N SER A 185 11.98 0.32 -11.24
CA SER A 185 13.45 0.34 -11.14
C SER A 185 13.97 1.11 -9.93
N ALA A 186 13.17 2.02 -9.35
CA ALA A 186 13.57 2.79 -8.17
C ALA A 186 13.83 1.88 -6.94
N GLY A 187 13.14 0.73 -6.86
CA GLY A 187 13.23 -0.17 -5.72
C GLY A 187 12.79 0.49 -4.41
N GLY A 188 13.26 -0.07 -3.28
CA GLY A 188 12.88 0.33 -1.93
C GLY A 188 11.36 0.37 -1.71
N ASN A 189 10.84 1.42 -1.08
CA ASN A 189 9.42 1.52 -0.73
C ASN A 189 8.48 1.83 -1.92
N SER A 190 8.96 1.78 -3.16
CA SER A 190 8.17 2.06 -4.37
C SER A 190 7.72 0.78 -5.05
N ALA A 191 6.46 0.73 -5.46
CA ALA A 191 5.91 -0.33 -6.30
C ALA A 191 4.97 0.27 -7.34
N LEU A 192 5.02 -0.26 -8.56
CA LEU A 192 4.03 0.06 -9.59
C LEU A 192 2.74 -0.66 -9.26
N LEU A 193 1.66 0.08 -9.07
CA LEU A 193 0.35 -0.54 -8.88
C LEU A 193 -0.16 -1.04 -10.22
N ALA A 194 -0.67 -2.27 -10.27
CA ALA A 194 -1.16 -2.88 -11.48
C ALA A 194 -2.31 -3.85 -11.22
N THR A 195 -2.94 -4.29 -12.30
CA THR A 195 -3.88 -5.40 -12.35
C THR A 195 -3.52 -6.23 -13.57
N GLY A 196 -3.57 -7.55 -13.45
CA GLY A 196 -3.11 -8.44 -14.50
C GLY A 196 -3.22 -9.91 -14.12
N THR A 197 -2.56 -10.76 -14.91
CA THR A 197 -2.53 -12.20 -14.69
C THR A 197 -1.12 -12.74 -14.74
N ASN A 198 -0.87 -13.81 -13.98
CA ASN A 198 0.39 -14.53 -14.02
C ASN A 198 0.34 -15.68 -15.01
N GLU A 199 1.34 -15.75 -15.90
CA GLU A 199 1.50 -16.80 -16.90
C GLU A 199 2.83 -17.54 -16.69
N TYR A 200 2.80 -18.87 -16.73
CA TYR A 200 4.02 -19.68 -16.70
C TYR A 200 4.60 -19.77 -18.11
N VAL A 201 5.86 -19.37 -18.27
CA VAL A 201 6.51 -19.27 -19.58
C VAL A 201 7.81 -20.08 -19.57
N GLN A 202 8.02 -20.89 -20.61
CA GLN A 202 9.30 -21.59 -20.79
C GLN A 202 10.38 -20.59 -21.19
N GLU A 203 11.41 -20.49 -20.36
CA GLU A 203 12.61 -19.69 -20.59
C GLU A 203 13.83 -20.60 -20.83
N LEU A 204 15.02 -20.02 -21.04
CA LEU A 204 16.22 -20.77 -21.43
C LEU A 204 16.58 -21.89 -20.45
N ASP A 205 16.60 -21.60 -19.15
CA ASP A 205 17.05 -22.53 -18.11
C ASP A 205 15.94 -22.90 -17.10
N GLY A 206 14.66 -22.80 -17.50
CA GLY A 206 13.55 -23.16 -16.62
C GLY A 206 12.22 -22.56 -17.01
N ILE A 207 11.28 -22.58 -16.07
CA ILE A 207 9.95 -21.97 -16.23
C ILE A 207 9.91 -20.69 -15.41
N GLY A 208 9.72 -19.56 -16.08
CA GLY A 208 9.45 -18.27 -15.47
C GLY A 208 7.99 -18.08 -15.11
N LEU A 209 7.73 -17.07 -14.29
CA LEU A 209 6.39 -16.59 -13.97
C LEU A 209 6.30 -15.13 -14.42
N HIS A 210 5.58 -14.87 -15.51
CA HIS A 210 5.45 -13.54 -16.09
C HIS A 210 4.16 -12.90 -15.58
N PHE A 211 4.27 -11.69 -15.03
CA PHE A 211 3.10 -10.87 -14.74
C PHE A 211 2.73 -10.08 -16.00
N ILE A 212 1.56 -10.37 -16.55
CA ILE A 212 1.01 -9.70 -17.73
C ILE A 212 -0.01 -8.67 -17.28
N ALA A 213 0.29 -7.38 -17.45
CA ALA A 213 -0.58 -6.30 -17.00
C ALA A 213 -1.73 -6.03 -17.97
N ASP A 214 -2.94 -5.91 -17.42
CA ASP A 214 -4.13 -5.38 -18.10
C ASP A 214 -4.23 -3.85 -17.95
N GLN A 215 -3.68 -3.33 -16.85
CA GLN A 215 -3.67 -1.91 -16.48
C GLN A 215 -2.59 -1.67 -15.44
N PHE A 216 -1.99 -0.46 -15.43
CA PHE A 216 -1.17 0.03 -14.33
C PHE A 216 -1.61 1.42 -13.89
N TYR A 217 -1.27 1.78 -12.65
CA TYR A 217 -1.68 3.04 -12.04
C TYR A 217 -0.46 3.85 -11.62
N LEU A 218 -0.43 5.10 -12.10
CA LEU A 218 0.66 6.03 -11.84
C LEU A 218 0.30 7.00 -10.71
N PRO A 219 1.24 7.33 -9.81
CA PRO A 219 0.99 8.24 -8.71
C PRO A 219 0.63 9.64 -9.24
N ILE A 220 -0.37 10.26 -8.63
CA ILE A 220 -0.73 11.66 -8.89
C ILE A 220 0.05 12.52 -7.89
N PRO A 221 0.95 13.40 -8.35
CA PRO A 221 1.70 14.26 -7.46
C PRO A 221 0.79 15.29 -6.76
N PRO A 222 1.15 15.75 -5.55
CA PRO A 222 0.55 16.91 -4.92
C PRO A 222 0.56 18.13 -5.85
N GLU A 223 -0.53 18.90 -5.88
CA GLU A 223 -0.51 20.19 -6.58
C GLU A 223 0.49 21.15 -5.89
N LYS A 224 1.33 21.81 -6.70
CA LYS A 224 2.21 22.86 -6.19
C LYS A 224 1.36 24.09 -5.87
N ASN A 225 1.38 24.52 -4.61
CA ASN A 225 0.82 25.81 -4.18
C ASN A 225 1.63 26.98 -4.74
#